data_AF-A0AAJ5S1G2-F1
#
_entry.id   AF-A0AAJ5S1G2-F1
#
_cell.length_a   1.000
_cell.length_b   1.000
_cell.length_c   1.000
_cell.angle_alpha   90.00
_cell.angle_beta   90.00
_cell.angle_gamma   90.00
#
_symmetry.space_group_name_H-M   'P 1'
#
loop_
_entity.id
_entity.type
_entity.pdbx_description
1 polymer ?
#
loop_
_entity_poly.entity_id
_entity_poly.type
_entity_poly.pdbx_seq_one_letter_code
_entity_poly.pdbx_strand_id
1 'polypeptide(L)'
;MVYLACRSIEAIEKALAKCKYIQSNRENFSAAGLVGKLMRTCLAANMLMIPGLFVRKGVADVSDLENFPRPIKRVLLPSWMGLVVSTTLFFAFNWLVGVLK
;
A
#
# COMPACT_ATOMS: atom_id res chain seq x y z
N MET A 1 11.65 1.33 0.40
CA MET A 1 10.31 1.11 1.01
C MET A 1 10.29 1.11 2.52
N VAL A 2 11.21 0.43 3.21
CA VAL A 2 11.23 0.40 4.69
C VAL A 2 11.28 1.81 5.31
N TYR A 3 12.16 2.68 4.79
CA TYR A 3 12.25 4.08 5.25
C TYR A 3 10.95 4.86 5.04
N LEU A 4 10.37 4.76 3.83
CA LEU A 4 9.08 5.40 3.50
C LEU A 4 7.96 4.85 4.39
N ALA A 5 7.92 3.56 4.67
CA ALA A 5 6.95 2.97 5.57
C ALA A 5 7.08 3.56 6.98
N CYS A 6 8.28 3.58 7.55
CA CYS A 6 8.48 4.15 8.88
C CYS A 6 8.18 5.65 8.97
N ARG A 7 8.51 6.43 7.93
CA ARG A 7 8.36 7.90 7.90
C ARG A 7 6.95 8.36 7.51
N SER A 8 6.30 7.63 6.61
CA SER A 8 5.07 8.08 5.95
C SER A 8 3.82 7.42 6.51
N ILE A 9 3.92 6.28 7.21
CA ILE A 9 2.75 5.52 7.66
C ILE A 9 1.83 6.35 8.55
N GLU A 10 2.39 7.12 9.49
CA GLU A 10 1.61 7.95 10.41
C GLU A 10 0.85 9.05 9.65
N ALA A 11 1.47 9.65 8.63
CA ALA A 11 0.83 10.64 7.78
C ALA A 11 -0.24 10.04 6.86
N ILE A 12 0.02 8.84 6.32
CA ILE A 12 -0.93 8.08 5.49
C ILE A 12 -2.16 7.72 6.32
N GLU A 13 -1.98 7.18 7.52
CA GLU A 13 -3.07 6.78 8.40
C GLU A 13 -3.87 7.95 8.93
N LYS A 14 -3.21 9.09 9.18
CA LYS A 14 -3.91 10.32 9.57
C LYS A 14 -4.72 10.89 8.41
N ALA A 15 -4.19 10.84 7.19
CA ALA A 15 -4.89 11.31 5.99
C ALA A 15 -6.02 10.36 5.54
N LEU A 16 -5.98 9.10 5.96
CA LEU A 16 -6.98 8.07 5.66
C LEU A 16 -7.69 7.57 6.93
N ALA A 17 -7.85 8.44 7.93
CA ALA A 17 -8.37 8.07 9.24
C ALA A 17 -9.85 7.64 9.18
N LYS A 18 -10.61 8.09 8.19
CA LYS A 18 -12.02 7.68 8.00
C LYS A 18 -12.16 6.39 7.20
N CYS A 19 -11.08 5.90 6.61
CA CYS A 19 -11.09 4.68 5.81
C CYS A 19 -11.12 3.44 6.71
N LYS A 20 -12.25 2.73 6.73
CA LYS A 20 -12.42 1.49 7.50
C LYS A 20 -11.37 0.42 7.16
N TYR A 21 -10.98 0.33 5.89
CA TYR A 21 -9.92 -0.59 5.45
C TYR A 21 -8.59 -0.33 6.16
N ILE A 22 -8.18 0.94 6.26
CA ILE A 22 -6.90 1.31 6.89
C ILE A 22 -6.98 1.20 8.41
N GLN A 23 -8.13 1.50 9.01
CA GLN A 23 -8.35 1.28 10.44
C GLN A 23 -8.22 -0.20 10.83
N SER A 24 -8.93 -1.08 10.12
CA SER A 24 -8.87 -2.52 10.34
C SER A 24 -7.46 -3.07 10.11
N ASN A 25 -6.78 -2.58 9.07
CA ASN A 25 -5.42 -2.97 8.78
C ASN A 25 -4.43 -2.49 9.86
N ARG A 26 -4.67 -1.30 10.42
CA ARG A 26 -3.91 -0.78 11.55
C ARG A 26 -4.04 -1.69 12.77
N GLU A 27 -5.26 -2.09 13.12
CA GLU A 27 -5.50 -2.98 14.27
C GLU A 27 -4.82 -4.34 14.08
N ASN A 28 -5.00 -4.98 12.92
CA ASN A 28 -4.41 -6.29 12.64
C ASN A 28 -2.88 -6.30 12.68
N PHE A 29 -2.23 -5.24 12.21
CA PHE A 29 -0.78 -5.20 12.06
C PHE A 29 -0.09 -4.31 13.11
N SER A 30 -0.81 -3.77 14.10
CA SER A 30 -0.21 -2.94 15.15
C SER A 30 0.74 -3.73 16.06
N ALA A 31 0.49 -5.03 16.24
CA ALA A 31 1.32 -5.90 17.08
C ALA A 31 2.62 -6.35 16.39
N ALA A 32 2.73 -6.21 15.06
CA ALA A 32 3.83 -6.75 14.26
C ALA A 32 5.05 -5.81 14.16
N GLY A 33 5.10 -4.74 14.95
CA GLY A 33 6.25 -3.83 15.03
C GLY A 33 6.65 -3.23 13.67
N LEU A 34 7.93 -3.38 13.30
CA LEU A 34 8.48 -2.81 12.06
C LEU A 34 7.89 -3.45 10.80
N VAL A 35 7.67 -4.78 10.82
CA VAL A 35 7.02 -5.51 9.73
C VAL A 35 5.56 -5.08 9.58
N GLY A 36 4.88 -4.86 10.71
CA GLY A 36 3.52 -4.34 10.75
C GLY A 36 3.38 -2.98 10.07
N LYS A 37 4.29 -2.04 10.36
CA LYS A 37 4.35 -0.72 9.69
C LYS A 37 4.53 -0.86 8.18
N LEU A 38 5.38 -1.79 7.77
CA LEU A 38 5.67 -2.08 6.37
C LEU A 38 4.42 -2.61 5.65
N MET A 39 3.76 -3.63 6.21
CA MET A 39 2.51 -4.19 5.68
C MET A 39 1.41 -3.15 5.59
N ARG A 40 1.24 -2.32 6.64
CA ARG A 40 0.24 -1.24 6.63
C ARG A 40 0.48 -0.23 5.52
N THR A 41 1.74 0.11 5.28
CA THR A 41 2.14 1.03 4.20
C THR A 41 1.89 0.40 2.82
N CYS A 42 2.26 -0.87 2.64
CA CYS A 42 2.07 -1.60 1.39
C CYS A 42 0.58 -1.70 1.02
N LEU A 43 -0.26 -2.07 1.99
CA LEU A 43 -1.70 -2.22 1.77
C LEU A 43 -2.37 -0.86 1.50
N ALA A 44 -1.93 0.20 2.18
CA ALA A 44 -2.38 1.56 1.87
C ALA A 44 -1.93 2.02 0.46
N ALA A 45 -0.69 1.72 0.07
CA ALA A 45 -0.20 2.02 -1.28
C ALA A 45 -0.98 1.26 -2.36
N ASN A 46 -1.29 -0.02 -2.12
CA ASN A 46 -2.11 -0.84 -3.01
C ASN A 46 -3.54 -0.29 -3.15
N MET A 47 -4.13 0.12 -2.03
CA MET A 47 -5.43 0.78 -2.02
C MET A 47 -5.42 2.10 -2.81
N LEU A 48 -4.38 2.92 -2.63
CA LEU A 48 -4.21 4.19 -3.37
C LEU A 48 -3.93 4.00 -4.87
N MET A 49 -3.44 2.83 -5.28
CA MET A 49 -3.26 2.48 -6.68
C MET A 49 -4.60 2.17 -7.36
N ILE A 50 -5.51 1.50 -6.66
CA ILE A 50 -6.81 1.10 -7.21
C ILE A 50 -7.99 1.60 -6.34
N PRO A 51 -8.07 2.92 -6.06
CA PRO A 51 -9.02 3.45 -5.09
C PRO A 51 -10.47 3.17 -5.48
N GLY A 52 -10.78 3.17 -6.79
CA GLY A 52 -12.13 2.93 -7.29
C GLY A 52 -12.73 1.59 -6.88
N LEU A 53 -11.92 0.53 -6.77
CA LEU A 53 -12.41 -0.78 -6.30
C LEU A 53 -12.76 -0.76 -4.82
N PHE A 54 -11.97 -0.06 -3.99
CA PHE A 54 -12.20 0.02 -2.56
C PHE A 54 -13.37 0.96 -2.22
N VAL A 55 -13.53 2.04 -2.99
CA VAL A 55 -14.70 2.94 -2.90
C VAL A 55 -15.96 2.18 -3.28
N ARG A 56 -15.94 1.44 -4.39
CA ARG A 56 -17.10 0.65 -4.84
C ARG A 56 -17.48 -0.47 -3.87
N LYS A 57 -16.51 -1.00 -3.12
CA LYS A 57 -16.74 -1.93 -2.00
C LYS A 57 -17.22 -1.27 -0.71
N GLY A 58 -17.29 0.07 -0.63
CA GLY A 58 -17.69 0.81 0.57
C GLY A 58 -16.67 0.74 1.72
N VAL A 59 -15.44 0.31 1.44
CA VAL A 59 -14.37 0.16 2.44
C VAL A 59 -13.41 1.36 2.44
N ALA A 60 -13.44 2.18 1.39
CA ALA A 60 -12.72 3.45 1.24
C ALA A 60 -13.69 4.63 1.19
N ASP A 61 -13.33 5.73 1.85
CA ASP A 61 -14.03 7.00 1.72
C ASP A 61 -13.42 7.83 0.58
N VAL A 62 -14.25 8.33 -0.33
CA VAL A 62 -13.82 9.18 -1.45
C VAL A 62 -13.22 10.50 -0.96
N SER A 63 -13.75 11.04 0.15
CA SER A 63 -13.36 12.32 0.71
C SER A 63 -11.92 12.31 1.23
N ASP A 64 -11.49 11.20 1.84
CA ASP A 64 -10.11 11.02 2.31
C ASP A 64 -9.14 10.82 1.13
N LEU A 65 -9.60 10.20 0.03
CA LEU A 65 -8.81 10.00 -1.18
C LEU A 65 -8.56 11.32 -1.93
N GLU A 66 -9.54 12.23 -1.95
CA GLU A 66 -9.42 13.55 -2.57
C GLU A 66 -8.54 14.50 -1.75
N ASN A 67 -8.64 14.45 -0.42
CA ASN A 67 -7.82 15.26 0.48
C ASN A 67 -6.42 14.66 0.74
N PHE A 68 -6.11 13.51 0.13
CA PHE A 68 -4.86 12.83 0.40
C PHE A 68 -3.64 13.66 -0.06
N PRO A 69 -2.60 13.80 0.77
CA PRO A 69 -1.42 14.58 0.45
C PRO A 69 -0.71 14.08 -0.81
N ARG A 70 -0.82 14.86 -1.89
CA ARG A 70 -0.18 14.64 -3.19
C ARG A 70 1.32 14.35 -3.11
N PRO A 71 2.16 15.00 -2.28
CA PRO A 71 3.60 14.70 -2.24
C PRO A 71 3.88 13.27 -1.74
N ILE A 72 3.15 12.81 -0.72
CA ILE A 72 3.29 11.44 -0.20
C ILE A 72 2.85 10.43 -1.27
N LYS A 73 1.71 10.70 -1.92
CA LYS A 73 1.21 9.89 -3.03
C LYS A 73 2.26 9.74 -4.15
N ARG A 74 2.87 10.86 -4.55
CA ARG A 74 3.81 10.93 -5.66
C ARG A 74 5.12 10.18 -5.39
N VAL A 75 5.54 10.03 -4.13
CA VAL A 75 6.74 9.24 -3.79
C VAL A 75 6.39 7.77 -3.54
N LEU A 76 5.25 7.52 -2.90
CA LEU A 76 4.83 6.17 -2.50
C LEU A 76 4.45 5.31 -3.70
N LEU A 77 3.64 5.84 -4.64
CA LEU A 77 3.18 5.07 -5.81
C LEU A 77 4.30 4.59 -6.72
N PRO A 78 5.24 5.42 -7.22
CA PRO A 78 6.30 4.92 -8.09
C PRO A 78 7.22 3.95 -7.37
N SER A 79 7.50 4.18 -6.08
CA SER A 79 8.28 3.23 -5.27
C SER A 79 7.57 1.88 -5.16
N TRP A 80 6.23 1.88 -5.01
CA TRP A 80 5.43 0.66 -4.87
C TRP A 80 5.27 -0.06 -6.20
N MET A 81 4.99 0.69 -7.26
CA MET A 81 4.97 0.17 -8.63
C MET A 81 6.30 -0.48 -9.01
N GLY A 82 7.42 0.18 -8.71
CA GLY A 82 8.74 -0.39 -8.99
C GLY A 82 8.99 -1.72 -8.26
N LEU A 83 8.54 -1.83 -7.01
CA LEU A 83 8.64 -3.07 -6.23
C LEU A 83 7.73 -4.17 -6.79
N VAL A 84 6.47 -3.85 -7.11
CA VAL A 84 5.52 -4.82 -7.68
C VAL A 84 5.98 -5.31 -9.04
N VAL A 85 6.49 -4.42 -9.90
CA VAL A 85 7.00 -4.78 -11.21
C VAL A 85 8.25 -5.66 -11.07
N SER A 86 9.20 -5.30 -10.19
CA SER A 86 10.41 -6.10 -10.01
C SER A 86 10.13 -7.50 -9.45
N THR A 87 9.22 -7.61 -8.48
CA THR A 87 8.83 -8.93 -7.94
C THR A 87 8.08 -9.75 -8.99
N THR A 88 7.15 -9.15 -9.74
CA THR A 88 6.41 -9.85 -10.79
C THR A 88 7.34 -10.35 -11.89
N LEU A 89 8.30 -9.54 -12.33
CA LEU A 89 9.34 -9.95 -13.30
C LEU A 89 10.17 -11.11 -12.76
N PHE A 90 10.60 -11.04 -11.50
CA PHE A 90 11.38 -12.12 -10.89
C PHE A 90 10.60 -13.44 -10.84
N PHE A 91 9.33 -13.40 -10.43
CA PHE A 91 8.47 -14.59 -10.43
C PHE A 91 8.19 -15.10 -11.84
N ALA A 92 7.91 -14.21 -12.80
CA ALA A 92 7.68 -14.58 -14.19
C ALA A 92 8.92 -15.23 -14.83
N PHE A 93 10.12 -14.69 -14.55
CA PHE A 93 11.38 -15.25 -15.03
C PHE A 93 11.64 -16.63 -14.42
N ASN A 94 11.48 -16.78 -13.10
CA ASN A 94 11.65 -18.08 -12.45
C ASN A 94 10.63 -19.10 -12.94
N TRP A 95 9.38 -18.67 -13.15
CA TRP A 95 8.33 -19.50 -13.74
C TRP A 95 8.71 -19.96 -15.15
N LEU A 96 9.16 -19.05 -16.01
CA LEU A 96 9.61 -19.36 -17.38
C LEU A 96 10.78 -20.35 -17.37
N VAL A 97 11.79 -20.14 -16.52
CA VAL A 97 12.93 -21.06 -16.39
C VAL A 97 12.48 -22.42 -15.84
N GLY A 98 11.53 -22.45 -14.91
CA GLY A 98 10.97 -23.68 -14.37
C GLY A 98 10.13 -24.47 -15.38
N VAL A 99 9.43 -23.78 -16.29
CA VAL A 99 8.66 -24.42 -17.38
C VAL A 99 9.57 -24.93 -18.51
N LEU A 100 10.72 -24.30 -18.74
CA LEU A 100 11.68 -24.72 -19.76
C LEU A 100 12.57 -25.91 -19.35
N LYS A 101 12.51 -26.34 -18.09
CA LYS A 101 13.37 -27.38 -17.51
C LYS A 101 12.65 -28.71 -17.41
#